data_AF-A0A8T3T6M2-F1
#
_entry.id   AF-A0A8T3T6M2-F1
#
_cell.length_a   1.000
_cell.length_b   1.000
_cell.length_c   1.000
_cell.angle_alpha   90.00
_cell.angle_beta   90.00
_cell.angle_gamma   90.00
#
_symmetry.space_group_name_H-M   'P 1'
#
loop_
_entity.id
_entity.type
_entity.pdbx_description
1 polymer ?
#
loop_
_entity_poly.entity_id
_entity_poly.type
_entity_poly.pdbx_seq_one_letter_code
_entity_poly.pdbx_strand_id
1 'polypeptide(L)'
;MARAKNTARAEARRRNRQARTLVTAGADQAAEVATEEVAEPAPRRRFALPDVRGDLRALPRMLLTRKRLWIPFLLVIVAFAAGMAGNRQSLPAALVEPAAIYVQLVLPTQSLIAFFLAGFMASRGSYLVGLLLGLMTGPLYAIWFWEAFGAQLAADVAAQGTIVSFEQFLVQTTIQGALFGTLAAGFASWYRGFLRSSQERGRQNRIAREQQSLQRRKEAEREARRAASPR
;
A
#
# COMPACT_ATOMS: atom_id res chain seq x y z
N MET A 1 35.19 25.94 -54.88
CA MET A 1 34.23 26.34 -53.83
C MET A 1 32.81 26.03 -54.32
N ALA A 2 32.10 25.10 -53.69
CA ALA A 2 30.81 24.59 -54.16
C ALA A 2 29.63 25.36 -53.54
N ARG A 3 28.71 25.85 -54.37
CA ARG A 3 27.54 26.66 -53.99
C ARG A 3 26.44 25.76 -53.41
N ALA A 4 26.13 25.91 -52.12
CA ALA A 4 25.06 25.17 -51.45
C ALA A 4 23.69 25.47 -52.10
N LYS A 5 22.98 24.43 -52.56
CA LYS A 5 21.63 24.56 -53.13
C LYS A 5 20.62 24.74 -52.01
N ASN A 6 19.82 25.79 -52.10
CA ASN A 6 18.84 26.21 -51.11
C ASN A 6 17.58 25.32 -51.17
N THR A 7 17.52 24.28 -50.33
CA THR A 7 16.46 23.25 -50.32
C THR A 7 15.26 23.59 -49.43
N ALA A 8 15.25 24.77 -48.80
CA ALA A 8 14.23 25.19 -47.85
C ALA A 8 12.80 25.12 -48.40
N ARG A 9 12.60 25.43 -49.68
CA ARG A 9 11.26 25.38 -50.33
C ARG A 9 10.77 23.94 -50.56
N ALA A 10 11.68 23.00 -50.79
CA ALA A 10 11.34 21.59 -50.98
C ALA A 10 10.98 20.94 -49.63
N GLU A 11 11.70 21.26 -48.56
CA GLU A 11 11.36 20.81 -47.21
C GLU A 11 10.03 21.39 -46.71
N ALA A 12 9.75 22.66 -46.99
CA ALA A 12 8.47 23.28 -46.65
C ALA A 12 7.29 22.57 -47.32
N ARG A 13 7.43 22.19 -48.60
CA ARG A 13 6.40 21.42 -49.33
C ARG A 13 6.23 20.02 -48.75
N ARG A 14 7.32 19.37 -48.33
CA ARG A 14 7.28 18.04 -47.70
C ARG A 14 6.57 18.07 -46.35
N ARG A 15 6.86 19.06 -45.50
CA ARG A 15 6.18 19.25 -44.19
C ARG A 15 4.69 19.52 -44.36
N ASN A 16 4.29 20.34 -45.33
CA ASN A 16 2.89 20.65 -45.55
C ASN A 16 2.09 19.43 -46.04
N ARG A 17 2.69 18.57 -46.89
CA ARG A 17 2.08 17.28 -47.28
C ARG A 17 1.91 16.35 -46.07
N GLN A 18 2.94 16.20 -45.23
CA GLN A 18 2.85 15.38 -44.02
C GLN A 18 1.80 15.89 -43.03
N ALA A 19 1.71 17.21 -42.83
CA ALA A 19 0.69 17.83 -41.99
C ALA A 19 -0.72 17.59 -42.53
N ARG A 20 -0.92 17.68 -43.86
CA ARG A 20 -2.21 17.39 -44.49
C ARG A 20 -2.63 15.93 -44.31
N THR A 21 -1.72 14.97 -44.49
CA THR A 21 -1.98 13.53 -44.30
C THR A 21 -2.33 13.19 -42.85
N LEU A 22 -1.68 13.82 -41.86
CA LEU A 22 -2.02 13.65 -40.44
C LEU A 22 -3.42 14.20 -40.11
N VAL A 23 -3.81 15.32 -40.72
CA VAL A 23 -5.14 15.91 -40.51
C VAL A 23 -6.25 15.10 -41.20
N THR A 24 -5.99 14.51 -42.38
CA THR A 24 -6.97 13.64 -43.05
C THR A 24 -7.10 12.29 -42.35
N ALA A 25 -5.99 11.69 -41.89
CA ALA A 25 -6.03 10.47 -41.08
C ALA A 25 -6.75 10.67 -39.73
N GLY A 26 -6.67 11.87 -39.14
CA GLY A 26 -7.44 12.22 -37.94
C GLY A 26 -8.91 12.55 -38.19
N ALA A 27 -9.27 12.98 -39.40
CA ALA A 27 -10.65 13.30 -39.78
C ALA A 27 -11.45 12.05 -40.18
N ASP A 28 -10.83 11.09 -40.86
CA ASP A 28 -11.48 9.82 -41.20
C ASP A 28 -11.68 8.93 -39.97
N GLN A 29 -10.78 9.00 -38.96
CA GLN A 29 -11.04 8.36 -37.65
C GLN A 29 -12.10 9.08 -36.82
N ALA A 30 -12.38 10.37 -37.07
CA ALA A 30 -13.41 11.12 -36.34
C ALA A 30 -14.82 10.92 -36.92
N ALA A 31 -14.94 10.51 -38.18
CA ALA A 31 -16.23 10.28 -38.83
C ALA A 31 -16.82 8.89 -38.55
N GLU A 32 -16.00 7.89 -38.17
CA GLU A 32 -16.43 6.53 -37.84
C GLU A 32 -16.66 6.29 -36.33
N VAL A 33 -16.38 7.29 -35.48
CA VAL A 33 -16.51 7.22 -34.00
C VAL A 33 -17.63 8.15 -33.48
N ALA A 34 -18.57 8.54 -34.35
CA ALA A 34 -19.70 9.39 -33.97
C ALA A 34 -20.90 8.58 -33.43
N THR A 35 -20.64 7.61 -32.54
CA THR A 35 -21.61 7.11 -31.54
C THR A 35 -20.88 6.48 -30.35
N GLU A 36 -19.78 7.10 -29.88
CA GLU A 36 -19.32 6.82 -28.52
C GLU A 36 -20.29 7.49 -27.54
N GLU A 37 -21.31 6.73 -27.17
CA GLU A 37 -22.01 6.86 -25.89
C GLU A 37 -20.97 7.25 -24.83
N VAL A 38 -21.12 8.41 -24.22
CA VAL A 38 -20.30 8.82 -23.08
C VAL A 38 -20.59 7.80 -21.99
N ALA A 39 -19.78 6.75 -21.93
CA ALA A 39 -19.91 5.68 -20.96
C ALA A 39 -19.84 6.33 -19.58
N GLU A 40 -20.99 6.40 -18.91
CA GLU A 40 -21.06 6.86 -17.54
C GLU A 40 -19.98 6.12 -16.75
N PRO A 41 -19.13 6.83 -15.98
CA PRO A 41 -18.06 6.18 -15.24
C PRO A 41 -18.70 5.16 -14.30
N ALA A 42 -18.53 3.88 -14.63
CA ALA A 42 -19.14 2.77 -13.91
C ALA A 42 -19.03 3.02 -12.40
N PRO A 43 -20.13 2.91 -11.64
CA PRO A 43 -20.14 3.25 -10.22
C PRO A 43 -19.05 2.44 -9.54
N ARG A 44 -17.97 3.13 -9.14
CA ARG A 44 -16.84 2.51 -8.46
C ARG A 44 -17.40 1.90 -7.18
N ARG A 45 -17.57 0.57 -7.14
CA ARG A 45 -18.02 -0.17 -5.94
C ARG A 45 -17.06 0.17 -4.80
N ARG A 46 -17.48 1.09 -3.93
CA ARG A 46 -16.67 1.57 -2.80
C ARG A 46 -16.58 0.52 -1.70
N PHE A 47 -17.47 -0.47 -1.73
CA PHE A 47 -17.53 -1.61 -0.81
C PHE A 47 -17.77 -2.88 -1.61
N ALA A 48 -16.69 -3.50 -2.08
CA ALA A 48 -16.74 -4.89 -2.50
C ALA A 48 -16.56 -5.75 -1.25
N LEU A 49 -17.46 -6.72 -1.04
CA LEU A 49 -17.28 -7.75 -0.02
C LEU A 49 -15.94 -8.48 -0.27
N PRO A 50 -15.14 -8.76 0.77
CA PRO A 50 -13.90 -9.52 0.61
C PRO A 50 -14.18 -10.91 0.01
N ASP A 51 -13.47 -11.27 -1.06
CA ASP A 51 -13.51 -12.64 -1.61
C ASP A 51 -12.60 -13.57 -0.80
N VAL A 52 -13.13 -14.01 0.36
CA VAL A 52 -12.37 -14.86 1.30
C VAL A 52 -11.88 -16.15 0.64
N ARG A 53 -12.70 -16.76 -0.21
CA ARG A 53 -12.35 -18.03 -0.88
C ARG A 53 -11.25 -17.82 -1.91
N GLY A 54 -11.37 -16.76 -2.72
CA GLY A 54 -10.35 -16.40 -3.71
C GLY A 54 -9.02 -16.00 -3.06
N ASP A 55 -9.07 -15.29 -1.93
CA ASP A 55 -7.88 -14.90 -1.18
C ASP A 55 -7.18 -16.10 -0.53
N LEU A 56 -7.94 -17.02 0.08
CA LEU A 56 -7.39 -18.23 0.69
C LEU A 56 -6.67 -19.12 -0.34
N ARG A 57 -7.24 -19.29 -1.54
CA ARG A 57 -6.59 -20.02 -2.65
C ARG A 57 -5.34 -19.32 -3.18
N ALA A 58 -5.28 -17.99 -3.11
CA ALA A 58 -4.12 -17.21 -3.54
C ALA A 58 -2.92 -17.36 -2.64
N LEU A 59 -3.21 -17.49 -1.35
CA LEU A 59 -2.28 -17.17 -0.29
C LEU A 59 -0.98 -17.96 -0.39
N PRO A 60 -0.98 -19.28 -0.65
CA PRO A 60 0.25 -20.06 -0.76
C PRO A 60 1.13 -19.54 -1.90
N ARG A 61 0.53 -19.30 -3.07
CA ARG A 61 1.25 -18.77 -4.23
C ARG A 61 1.79 -17.37 -3.96
N MET A 62 1.03 -16.54 -3.23
CA MET A 62 1.45 -15.19 -2.88
C MET A 62 2.67 -15.18 -1.95
N LEU A 63 2.66 -16.00 -0.89
CA LEU A 63 3.78 -16.11 0.05
C LEU A 63 5.05 -16.66 -0.61
N LEU A 64 4.91 -17.61 -1.54
CA LEU A 64 6.05 -18.20 -2.25
C LEU A 64 6.65 -17.25 -3.29
N THR A 65 5.82 -16.52 -4.04
CA THR A 65 6.30 -15.67 -5.14
C THR A 65 6.79 -14.29 -4.67
N ARG A 66 6.22 -13.75 -3.60
CA ARG A 66 6.54 -12.39 -3.12
C ARG A 66 7.41 -12.45 -1.86
N LYS A 67 8.72 -12.58 -2.04
CA LYS A 67 9.72 -12.59 -0.95
C LYS A 67 9.56 -11.42 0.03
N ARG A 68 9.12 -10.26 -0.46
CA ARG A 68 8.87 -9.07 0.37
C ARG A 68 7.83 -9.31 1.49
N LEU A 69 6.86 -10.22 1.31
CA LEU A 69 5.87 -10.53 2.34
C LEU A 69 6.46 -11.19 3.58
N TRP A 70 7.68 -11.74 3.49
CA TRP A 70 8.35 -12.37 4.62
C TRP A 70 9.01 -11.37 5.57
N ILE A 71 9.22 -10.11 5.16
CA ILE A 71 9.85 -9.09 6.00
C ILE A 71 9.18 -8.97 7.39
N PRO A 72 7.86 -8.78 7.51
CA PRO A 72 7.22 -8.68 8.82
C PRO A 72 7.34 -9.97 9.66
N PHE A 73 7.35 -11.15 9.03
CA PHE A 73 7.58 -12.42 9.74
C PHE A 73 9.01 -12.48 10.27
N LEU A 74 9.97 -12.09 9.45
CA LEU A 74 11.38 -12.10 9.80
C LEU A 74 11.68 -11.09 10.92
N LEU A 75 11.01 -9.93 10.92
CA LEU A 75 11.08 -8.97 12.03
C LEU A 75 10.61 -9.60 13.35
N VAL A 76 9.47 -10.28 13.35
CA VAL A 76 8.96 -10.95 14.56
C VAL A 76 9.89 -12.06 15.03
N ILE A 77 10.43 -12.86 14.10
CA ILE A 77 11.40 -13.93 14.44
C ILE A 77 12.67 -13.36 15.04
N VAL A 78 13.21 -12.27 14.46
CA VAL A 78 14.41 -11.60 14.99
C VAL A 78 14.11 -10.97 16.35
N ALA A 79 12.93 -10.38 16.55
CA ALA A 79 12.53 -9.82 17.83
C ALA A 79 12.42 -10.93 18.89
N PHE A 80 11.81 -12.06 18.55
CA PHE A 80 11.76 -13.23 19.42
C PHE A 80 13.18 -13.72 19.78
N ALA A 81 14.05 -13.92 18.79
CA ALA A 81 15.42 -14.37 19.03
C ALA A 81 16.22 -13.39 19.92
N ALA A 82 16.09 -12.08 19.68
CA ALA A 82 16.69 -11.05 20.51
C ALA A 82 16.15 -11.06 21.94
N GLY A 83 14.83 -11.25 22.10
CA GLY A 83 14.19 -11.37 23.42
C GLY A 83 14.67 -12.58 24.21
N MET A 84 14.75 -13.75 23.56
CA MET A 84 15.31 -14.97 24.17
C MET A 84 16.79 -14.78 24.56
N ALA A 85 17.57 -14.15 23.67
CA ALA A 85 18.97 -13.88 23.94
C ALA A 85 19.15 -12.91 25.13
N GLY A 86 18.26 -11.93 25.26
CA GLY A 86 18.21 -10.99 26.39
C GLY A 86 17.85 -11.67 27.71
N ASN A 87 16.80 -12.50 27.73
CA ASN A 87 16.41 -13.28 28.92
C ASN A 87 17.56 -14.16 29.44
N ARG A 88 18.34 -14.73 28.51
CA ARG A 88 19.49 -15.59 28.80
C ARG A 88 20.80 -14.83 29.04
N GLN A 89 20.77 -13.50 29.03
CA GLN A 89 21.95 -12.63 29.21
C GLN A 89 23.09 -12.94 28.22
N SER A 90 22.73 -13.42 27.02
CA SER A 90 23.68 -13.82 25.98
C SER A 90 24.02 -12.69 24.99
N LEU A 91 23.38 -11.53 25.14
CA LEU A 91 23.64 -10.34 24.33
C LEU A 91 24.82 -9.54 24.90
N PRO A 92 25.69 -8.97 24.03
CA PRO A 92 26.66 -7.96 24.45
C PRO A 92 25.96 -6.77 25.12
N ALA A 93 26.57 -6.17 26.15
CA ALA A 93 25.98 -5.06 26.90
C ALA A 93 25.51 -3.89 26.01
N ALA A 94 26.27 -3.58 24.95
CA ALA A 94 25.93 -2.52 23.99
C ALA A 94 24.63 -2.78 23.19
N LEU A 95 24.17 -4.04 23.13
CA LEU A 95 22.98 -4.44 22.38
C LEU A 95 21.75 -4.68 23.26
N VAL A 96 21.89 -4.72 24.59
CA VAL A 96 20.77 -5.04 25.50
C VAL A 96 19.64 -4.03 25.38
N GLU A 97 19.93 -2.74 25.53
CA GLU A 97 18.94 -1.66 25.43
C GLU A 97 18.26 -1.57 24.05
N PRO A 98 19.00 -1.50 22.92
CA PRO A 98 18.34 -1.44 21.62
C PRO A 98 17.55 -2.72 21.30
N ALA A 99 18.01 -3.89 21.77
CA ALA A 99 17.24 -5.13 21.64
C ALA A 99 15.95 -5.10 22.45
N ALA A 100 15.97 -4.59 23.69
CA ALA A 100 14.79 -4.46 24.53
C ALA A 100 13.72 -3.55 23.88
N ILE A 101 14.14 -2.39 23.36
CA ILE A 101 13.25 -1.48 22.61
C ILE A 101 12.67 -2.19 21.38
N TYR A 102 13.51 -2.89 20.62
CA TYR A 102 13.07 -3.60 19.43
C TYR A 102 12.07 -4.71 19.75
N VAL A 103 12.34 -5.51 20.78
CA VAL A 103 11.43 -6.55 21.29
C VAL A 103 10.09 -5.93 21.65
N GLN A 104 10.10 -4.86 22.46
CA GLN A 104 8.88 -4.19 22.90
C GLN A 104 8.06 -3.59 21.74
N LEU A 105 8.74 -3.11 20.69
CA LEU A 105 8.09 -2.53 19.53
C LEU A 105 7.57 -3.54 18.52
N VAL A 106 8.03 -4.79 18.52
CA VAL A 106 7.73 -5.75 17.43
C VAL A 106 7.06 -7.03 17.93
N LEU A 107 7.45 -7.55 19.09
CA LEU A 107 7.04 -8.87 19.56
C LEU A 107 5.68 -8.90 20.26
N PRO A 108 5.27 -7.91 21.08
CA PRO A 108 3.96 -7.92 21.70
C PRO A 108 2.83 -8.01 20.68
N THR A 109 1.78 -8.76 21.02
CA THR A 109 0.59 -8.95 20.16
C THR A 109 -0.17 -7.65 19.88
N GLN A 110 0.09 -6.60 20.67
CA GLN A 110 -0.46 -5.25 20.49
C GLN A 110 0.40 -4.37 19.57
N SER A 111 1.60 -4.81 19.18
CA SER A 111 2.46 -4.05 18.27
C SER A 111 1.80 -3.92 16.91
N LEU A 112 1.49 -2.69 16.51
CA LEU A 112 0.90 -2.43 15.20
C LEU A 112 1.94 -2.48 14.07
N ILE A 113 3.24 -2.34 14.36
CA ILE A 113 4.26 -2.12 13.32
C ILE A 113 4.35 -3.31 12.36
N ALA A 114 4.53 -4.52 12.90
CA ALA A 114 4.66 -5.73 12.09
C ALA A 114 3.38 -6.03 11.29
N PHE A 115 2.21 -5.89 11.93
CA PHE A 115 0.92 -6.13 11.27
C PHE A 115 0.59 -5.09 10.20
N PHE A 116 0.90 -3.81 10.44
CA PHE A 116 0.74 -2.76 9.43
C PHE A 116 1.63 -3.01 8.24
N LEU A 117 2.89 -3.36 8.48
CA LEU A 117 3.83 -3.67 7.40
C LEU A 117 3.33 -4.85 6.57
N ALA A 118 2.85 -5.92 7.21
CA ALA A 118 2.23 -7.05 6.52
C ALA A 118 1.03 -6.62 5.65
N GLY A 119 0.14 -5.78 6.18
CA GLY A 119 -1.03 -5.28 5.45
C GLY A 119 -0.68 -4.37 4.27
N PHE A 120 0.35 -3.53 4.40
CA PHE A 120 0.83 -2.66 3.31
C PHE A 120 1.46 -3.44 2.16
N MET A 121 2.16 -4.53 2.48
CA MET A 121 2.90 -5.32 1.51
C MET A 121 2.02 -6.35 0.78
N ALA A 122 0.92 -6.77 1.41
CA ALA A 122 -0.07 -7.67 0.80
C ALA A 122 -0.82 -6.97 -0.35
N SER A 123 -0.80 -7.57 -1.55
CA SER A 123 -1.57 -7.07 -2.69
C SER A 123 -3.06 -7.38 -2.59
N ARG A 124 -3.40 -8.51 -1.96
CA ARG A 124 -4.74 -9.06 -1.74
C ARG A 124 -4.72 -9.90 -0.46
N GLY A 125 -5.87 -10.11 0.18
CA GLY A 125 -5.96 -10.92 1.41
C GLY A 125 -5.08 -10.40 2.57
N SER A 126 -4.93 -9.08 2.71
CA SER A 126 -4.11 -8.47 3.78
C SER A 126 -4.52 -8.92 5.18
N TYR A 127 -5.82 -9.08 5.42
CA TYR A 127 -6.37 -9.61 6.66
C TYR A 127 -5.92 -11.06 6.94
N LEU A 128 -5.75 -11.91 5.91
CA LEU A 128 -5.23 -13.27 6.08
C LEU A 128 -3.73 -13.26 6.39
N VAL A 129 -2.96 -12.39 5.76
CA VAL A 129 -1.52 -12.25 6.07
C VAL A 129 -1.35 -11.75 7.51
N GLY A 130 -2.18 -10.80 7.93
CA GLY A 130 -2.24 -10.35 9.32
C GLY A 130 -2.65 -11.45 10.29
N LEU A 131 -3.65 -12.27 9.94
CA LEU A 131 -4.06 -13.43 10.73
C LEU A 131 -2.90 -14.41 10.91
N LEU A 132 -2.22 -14.78 9.84
CA LEU A 132 -1.07 -15.71 9.90
C LEU A 132 0.07 -15.14 10.73
N LEU A 133 0.37 -13.86 10.55
CA LEU A 133 1.39 -13.19 11.36
C LEU A 133 0.97 -13.18 12.83
N GLY A 134 -0.30 -12.88 13.14
CA GLY A 134 -0.85 -12.89 14.49
C GLY A 134 -0.80 -14.26 15.16
N LEU A 135 -1.14 -15.31 14.41
CA LEU A 135 -1.04 -16.71 14.85
C LEU A 135 0.42 -17.14 15.08
N MET A 136 1.39 -16.50 14.43
CA MET A 136 2.81 -16.72 14.71
C MET A 136 3.28 -15.90 15.92
N THR A 137 2.93 -14.62 15.97
CA THR A 137 3.37 -13.69 17.02
C THR A 137 2.83 -14.09 18.40
N GLY A 138 1.58 -14.53 18.50
CA GLY A 138 0.97 -14.91 19.78
C GLY A 138 1.76 -15.97 20.55
N PRO A 139 2.00 -17.16 19.97
CA PRO A 139 2.82 -18.20 20.60
C PRO A 139 4.25 -17.76 20.90
N LEU A 140 4.90 -17.03 19.99
CA LEU A 140 6.27 -16.55 20.22
C LEU A 140 6.34 -15.56 21.40
N TYR A 141 5.38 -14.64 21.47
CA TYR A 141 5.25 -13.72 22.59
C TYR A 141 4.96 -14.46 23.90
N ALA A 142 4.07 -15.46 23.86
CA ALA A 142 3.74 -16.27 25.03
C ALA A 142 4.97 -16.98 25.61
N ILE A 143 5.76 -17.62 24.74
CA ILE A 143 6.99 -18.33 25.12
C ILE A 143 8.00 -17.34 25.72
N TRP A 144 8.27 -16.23 25.03
CA TRP A 144 9.23 -15.23 25.49
C TRP A 144 8.84 -14.63 26.84
N PHE A 145 7.57 -14.24 27.00
CA PHE A 145 7.07 -13.64 28.24
C PHE A 145 7.13 -14.64 29.40
N TRP A 146 6.77 -15.90 29.15
CA TRP A 146 6.81 -16.93 30.18
C TRP A 146 8.25 -17.24 30.62
N GLU A 147 9.21 -17.26 29.71
CA GLU A 147 10.62 -17.42 30.06
C GLU A 147 11.12 -16.24 30.90
N ALA A 148 10.72 -15.01 30.57
CA ALA A 148 11.14 -13.80 31.28
C ALA A 148 10.49 -13.64 32.66
N PHE A 149 9.21 -13.97 32.79
CA PHE A 149 8.39 -13.59 33.95
C PHE A 149 7.68 -14.76 34.63
N GLY A 150 7.73 -15.97 34.09
CA GLY A 150 6.92 -17.10 34.58
C GLY A 150 7.20 -17.48 36.03
N ALA A 151 8.46 -17.40 36.48
CA ALA A 151 8.84 -17.67 37.86
C ALA A 151 8.26 -16.63 38.84
N GLN A 152 8.33 -15.35 38.46
CA GLN A 152 7.75 -14.25 39.24
C GLN A 152 6.22 -14.38 39.29
N LEU A 153 5.59 -14.65 38.14
CA LEU A 153 4.15 -14.85 38.05
C LEU A 153 3.69 -16.00 38.96
N ALA A 154 4.41 -17.13 38.96
CA ALA A 154 4.09 -18.27 39.81
C ALA A 154 4.17 -17.92 41.31
N ALA A 155 5.15 -17.10 41.71
CA ALA A 155 5.28 -16.60 43.09
C ALA A 155 4.10 -15.67 43.46
N ASP A 156 3.73 -14.75 42.56
CA ASP A 156 2.62 -13.82 42.77
C ASP A 156 1.26 -14.56 42.83
N VAL A 157 1.07 -15.56 41.97
CA VAL A 157 -0.10 -16.47 41.96
C VAL A 157 -0.21 -17.21 43.29
N ALA A 158 0.89 -17.74 43.82
CA ALA A 158 0.90 -18.40 45.13
C ALA A 158 0.54 -17.44 46.27
N ALA A 159 0.91 -16.16 46.16
CA ALA A 159 0.60 -15.14 47.16
C ALA A 159 -0.85 -14.60 47.06
N GLN A 160 -1.42 -14.53 45.86
CA GLN A 160 -2.73 -13.89 45.58
C GLN A 160 -3.87 -14.88 45.29
N GLY A 161 -3.59 -16.18 45.21
CA GLY A 161 -4.58 -17.22 44.97
C GLY A 161 -5.21 -17.23 43.58
N THR A 162 -4.64 -16.50 42.61
CA THR A 162 -5.15 -16.42 41.23
C THR A 162 -4.40 -17.41 40.35
N ILE A 163 -5.06 -18.37 39.70
CA ILE A 163 -4.36 -19.31 38.81
C ILE A 163 -4.23 -18.68 37.41
N VAL A 164 -3.00 -18.38 36.98
CA VAL A 164 -2.69 -18.09 35.57
C VAL A 164 -1.81 -19.19 35.04
N SER A 165 -2.39 -20.11 34.25
CA SER A 165 -1.60 -21.16 33.60
C SER A 165 -0.97 -20.66 32.30
N PHE A 166 0.19 -21.23 31.94
CA PHE A 166 0.83 -20.97 30.65
C PHE A 166 -0.13 -21.24 29.48
N GLU A 167 -0.93 -22.30 29.57
CA GLU A 167 -1.90 -22.67 28.54
C GLU A 167 -2.96 -21.59 28.31
N GLN A 168 -3.53 -21.04 29.38
CA GLN A 168 -4.50 -19.94 29.29
C GLN A 168 -3.86 -18.70 28.65
N PHE A 169 -2.64 -18.36 29.08
CA PHE A 169 -1.91 -17.22 28.53
C PHE A 169 -1.55 -17.42 27.05
N LEU A 170 -1.11 -18.61 26.67
CA LEU A 170 -0.80 -18.98 25.28
C LEU A 170 -2.04 -18.87 24.39
N VAL A 171 -3.18 -19.41 24.82
CA VAL A 171 -4.44 -19.33 24.08
C VAL A 171 -4.90 -17.87 23.95
N GLN A 172 -4.89 -17.12 25.05
CA GLN A 172 -5.31 -15.71 25.06
C GLN A 172 -4.45 -14.86 24.12
N THR A 173 -3.13 -14.94 24.23
CA THR A 173 -2.21 -14.16 23.38
C THR A 173 -2.30 -14.57 21.91
N THR A 174 -2.53 -15.85 21.61
CA THR A 174 -2.75 -16.32 20.24
C THR A 174 -4.05 -15.78 19.64
N ILE A 175 -5.15 -15.81 20.40
CA ILE A 175 -6.43 -15.23 19.97
C ILE A 175 -6.29 -13.72 19.76
N GLN A 176 -5.67 -13.02 20.70
CA GLN A 176 -5.41 -11.58 20.58
C GLN A 176 -4.54 -11.28 19.35
N GLY A 177 -3.44 -11.99 19.18
CA GLY A 177 -2.55 -11.84 18.02
C GLY A 177 -3.31 -12.04 16.71
N ALA A 178 -4.12 -13.10 16.60
CA ALA A 178 -4.97 -13.36 15.44
C ALA A 178 -5.95 -12.21 15.16
N LEU A 179 -6.65 -11.72 16.19
CA LEU A 179 -7.63 -10.63 16.06
C LEU A 179 -6.95 -9.31 15.67
N PHE A 180 -5.95 -8.87 16.43
CA PHE A 180 -5.22 -7.63 16.17
C PHE A 180 -4.50 -7.69 14.82
N GLY A 181 -3.86 -8.82 14.49
CA GLY A 181 -3.17 -8.99 13.22
C GLY A 181 -4.12 -8.88 12.03
N THR A 182 -5.27 -9.55 12.09
CA THR A 182 -6.30 -9.50 11.03
C THR A 182 -6.81 -8.07 10.83
N LEU A 183 -7.19 -7.40 11.92
CA LEU A 183 -7.75 -6.05 11.89
C LEU A 183 -6.72 -5.00 11.45
N ALA A 184 -5.51 -5.03 12.02
CA ALA A 184 -4.46 -4.07 11.73
C ALA A 184 -3.95 -4.19 10.28
N ALA A 185 -3.73 -5.42 9.79
CA ALA A 185 -3.31 -5.62 8.40
C ALA A 185 -4.43 -5.26 7.40
N GLY A 186 -5.68 -5.59 7.74
CA GLY A 186 -6.86 -5.17 6.98
C GLY A 186 -6.93 -3.64 6.88
N PHE A 187 -6.84 -2.95 8.02
CA PHE A 187 -6.84 -1.49 8.10
C PHE A 187 -5.68 -0.87 7.31
N ALA A 188 -4.46 -1.39 7.43
CA ALA A 188 -3.30 -0.90 6.71
C ALA A 188 -3.50 -0.95 5.18
N SER A 189 -4.10 -2.03 4.68
CA SER A 189 -4.39 -2.18 3.25
C SER A 189 -5.47 -1.19 2.77
N TRP A 190 -6.48 -0.94 3.59
CA TRP A 190 -7.50 0.08 3.34
C TRP A 190 -6.87 1.49 3.33
N TYR A 191 -6.04 1.80 4.32
CA TYR A 191 -5.37 3.08 4.45
C TYR A 191 -4.44 3.37 3.25
N ARG A 192 -3.70 2.36 2.76
CA ARG A 192 -2.94 2.44 1.51
C ARG A 192 -3.80 2.83 0.31
N GLY A 193 -4.96 2.19 0.16
CA GLY A 193 -5.92 2.49 -0.91
C GLY A 193 -6.51 3.89 -0.78
N PHE A 194 -6.86 4.28 0.45
CA PHE A 194 -7.36 5.60 0.78
C PHE A 194 -6.37 6.70 0.39
N LEU A 195 -5.10 6.58 0.79
CA LEU A 195 -4.03 7.54 0.44
C LEU A 195 -3.88 7.69 -1.07
N ARG A 196 -3.82 6.57 -1.80
CA ARG A 196 -3.73 6.59 -3.27
C ARG A 196 -4.93 7.29 -3.92
N SER A 197 -6.13 7.04 -3.41
CA SER A 197 -7.35 7.69 -3.90
C SER A 197 -7.38 9.20 -3.62
N SER A 198 -6.81 9.63 -2.50
CA SER A 198 -6.75 11.04 -2.10
C SER A 198 -5.78 11.80 -3.00
N GLN A 199 -4.60 11.23 -3.24
CA GLN A 199 -3.59 11.80 -4.13
C GLN A 199 -4.09 11.89 -5.58
N GLU A 200 -4.78 10.85 -6.07
CA GLU A 200 -5.34 10.85 -7.43
C GLU A 200 -6.39 11.95 -7.61
N ARG A 201 -7.29 12.12 -6.64
CA ARG A 201 -8.28 13.21 -6.65
C ARG A 201 -7.62 14.58 -6.65
N GLY A 202 -6.58 14.78 -5.84
CA GLY A 202 -5.81 16.02 -5.84
C GLY A 202 -5.11 16.30 -7.17
N ARG A 203 -4.60 15.26 -7.84
CA ARG A 203 -3.99 15.39 -9.18
C ARG A 203 -5.05 15.72 -10.24
N GLN A 204 -6.19 15.03 -10.24
CA GLN A 204 -7.29 15.28 -11.18
C GLN A 204 -7.84 16.69 -11.03
N ASN A 205 -8.01 17.18 -9.80
CA ASN A 205 -8.48 18.55 -9.55
C ASN A 205 -7.51 19.61 -10.07
N ARG A 206 -6.19 19.36 -10.00
CA ARG A 206 -5.18 20.28 -10.56
C ARG A 206 -5.26 20.34 -12.08
N ILE A 207 -5.31 19.18 -12.74
CA ILE A 207 -5.45 19.09 -14.19
C ILE A 207 -6.76 19.76 -14.66
N ALA A 208 -7.87 19.54 -13.95
CA ALA A 208 -9.15 20.17 -14.26
C ALA A 208 -9.09 21.71 -14.14
N ARG A 209 -8.44 22.24 -13.11
CA ARG A 209 -8.24 23.69 -12.93
C ARG A 209 -7.36 24.29 -14.03
N GLU A 210 -6.31 23.59 -14.45
CA GLU A 210 -5.46 24.00 -15.57
C GLU A 210 -6.23 24.00 -16.90
N GLN A 211 -7.06 22.98 -17.14
CA GLN A 211 -7.91 22.94 -18.33
C GLN A 211 -8.93 24.08 -18.33
N GLN A 212 -9.57 24.37 -17.19
CA GLN A 212 -10.50 25.50 -17.06
C GLN A 212 -9.81 26.84 -17.27
N SER A 213 -8.60 27.05 -16.74
CA SER A 213 -7.86 28.30 -16.95
C SER A 213 -7.43 28.48 -18.42
N LEU A 214 -7.03 27.40 -19.09
CA LEU A 214 -6.72 27.40 -20.52
C LEU A 214 -7.96 27.67 -21.39
N GLN A 215 -9.12 27.11 -21.03
CA GLN A 215 -10.38 27.39 -21.71
C GLN A 215 -10.77 28.87 -21.57
N ARG A 216 -10.74 29.41 -20.36
CA ARG A 216 -11.03 30.84 -20.10
C ARG A 216 -10.08 31.78 -20.87
N ARG A 217 -8.79 31.42 -20.97
CA ARG A 217 -7.82 32.19 -21.77
C ARG A 217 -8.17 32.18 -23.26
N LYS A 218 -8.53 31.02 -23.81
CA LYS A 218 -8.93 30.90 -25.22
C LYS A 218 -10.23 31.66 -25.53
N GLU A 219 -11.18 31.66 -24.59
CA GLU A 219 -12.42 32.43 -24.71
C GLU A 219 -12.15 33.94 -24.71
N ALA A 220 -11.36 34.43 -23.75
CA ALA A 220 -10.95 35.83 -23.70
C ALA A 220 -10.21 36.29 -24.97
N GLU A 221 -9.33 35.45 -25.54
CA GLU A 221 -8.66 35.75 -26.82
C GLU A 221 -9.65 35.83 -27.99
N ARG A 222 -10.66 34.96 -28.03
CA ARG A 222 -11.70 34.98 -29.07
C ARG A 222 -12.57 36.23 -28.97
N GLU A 223 -12.92 36.65 -27.75
CA GLU A 223 -13.68 37.87 -27.51
C GLU A 223 -12.88 39.11 -27.91
N ALA A 224 -11.60 39.19 -27.53
CA ALA A 224 -10.72 40.29 -27.94
C ALA A 224 -10.58 40.39 -29.46
N ARG A 225 -10.44 39.26 -30.18
CA ARG A 225 -10.40 39.24 -31.64
C ARG A 225 -11.69 39.72 -32.28
N ARG A 226 -12.85 39.39 -31.69
CA ARG A 226 -14.16 39.88 -32.17
C ARG A 226 -14.31 41.38 -31.98
N ALA A 227 -13.87 41.92 -30.83
CA ALA A 227 -13.92 43.35 -30.55
C ALA A 227 -12.96 44.17 -31.44
N ALA A 228 -11.80 43.60 -31.80
CA ALA A 228 -10.79 44.26 -32.61
C ALA A 228 -11.02 44.17 -34.13
N SER A 229 -12.13 43.60 -34.59
CA SER A 229 -12.51 43.57 -36.01
C SER A 229 -13.65 44.58 -36.22
N PRO A 230 -13.37 45.86 -36.52
CA PRO A 230 -14.41 46.83 -36.82
C PRO A 230 -15.07 46.43 -38.15
N ARG A 231 -16.39 46.49 -38.19
CA ARG A 231 -17.16 46.44 -39.45
C ARG A 231 -17.05 47.75 -40.18
#